data_AF-A0A1H8MNI9-F1
#
_entry.id   AF-A0A1H8MNI9-F1
#
_cell.length_a   1.000
_cell.length_b   1.000
_cell.length_c   1.000
_cell.angle_alpha   90.00
_cell.angle_beta   90.00
_cell.angle_gamma   90.00
#
_symmetry.space_group_name_H-M   'P 1'
#
loop_
_entity.id
_entity.type
_entity.pdbx_description
1 polymer ?
#
loop_
_entity_poly.entity_id
_entity_poly.type
_entity_poly.pdbx_seq_one_letter_code
_entity_poly.pdbx_strand_id
1 'polypeptide(L)'
;MRRSIFVRLGGKDEEPAKSTADITIDMVDNFGDLDRGLGQLLDRLFKLGARPSEAAVDLMILATAVYAADTGVSRVRYADDGWTRMIDLSVPVSDPMLWRSRQDHLSSMLKFLTGDHWSFRFRDRPDHLSSFTKQPEQMDLTDFTQVSLFSGGLDSLIGAIDLIASGQRPLLVSHYWDGEASSAQRQLLEVLKDRHEDAFESVRAYVGFRKKDFPEAGSDNNQRARSVVSRMLWKFPGSVFRACEGSASQAARSRDMG
;
A
#
# COMPACT_ATOMS: atom_id res chain seq x y z
N MET A 1 -16.73 -21.54 3.82
CA MET A 1 -15.62 -22.35 3.24
C MET A 1 -14.31 -21.56 3.34
N ARG A 2 -13.18 -22.21 3.62
CA ARG A 2 -11.85 -21.56 3.69
C ARG A 2 -11.26 -21.41 2.29
N ARG A 3 -10.75 -20.22 1.97
CA ARG A 3 -10.10 -19.90 0.69
C ARG A 3 -8.65 -19.56 0.90
N SER A 4 -7.77 -20.31 0.25
CA SER A 4 -6.32 -20.09 0.30
C SER A 4 -5.87 -19.29 -0.91
N ILE A 5 -5.15 -18.19 -0.68
CA ILE A 5 -4.69 -17.27 -1.70
C ILE A 5 -3.16 -17.22 -1.68
N PHE A 6 -2.54 -17.47 -2.83
CA PHE A 6 -1.12 -17.36 -3.03
C PHE A 6 -0.78 -16.02 -3.71
N VAL A 7 -0.14 -15.12 -2.99
CA VAL A 7 0.40 -13.88 -3.57
C VAL A 7 1.73 -14.21 -4.20
N ARG A 8 1.89 -14.00 -5.51
CA ARG A 8 3.06 -14.39 -6.29
C ARG A 8 3.88 -13.16 -6.72
N LEU A 9 5.19 -13.23 -6.47
CA LEU A 9 6.21 -12.30 -6.99
C LEU A 9 6.99 -12.98 -8.12
N GLY A 10 6.37 -13.10 -9.30
CA GLY A 10 7.04 -13.49 -10.53
C GLY A 10 6.99 -14.98 -10.81
N GLY A 11 7.34 -15.37 -12.03
CA GLY A 11 7.16 -16.74 -12.51
C GLY A 11 7.98 -17.80 -11.77
N LYS A 12 9.07 -17.40 -11.11
CA LYS A 12 9.92 -18.30 -10.30
C LYS A 12 9.47 -18.43 -8.85
N ASP A 13 8.45 -17.67 -8.46
CA ASP A 13 7.87 -17.74 -7.14
C ASP A 13 6.79 -18.80 -7.10
N GLU A 14 7.23 -20.04 -6.90
CA GLU A 14 6.36 -21.20 -6.92
C GLU A 14 5.75 -21.46 -5.55
N GLU A 15 4.48 -21.85 -5.58
CA GLU A 15 3.80 -22.31 -4.39
C GLU A 15 4.47 -23.61 -3.89
N PRO A 16 4.70 -23.78 -2.56
CA PRO A 16 5.24 -25.03 -2.05
C PRO A 16 4.34 -26.20 -2.46
N ALA A 17 4.91 -27.29 -2.98
CA ALA A 17 4.19 -28.46 -3.54
C ALA A 17 3.16 -29.16 -2.62
N LYS A 18 2.99 -28.70 -1.37
CA LYS A 18 1.98 -29.17 -0.40
C LYS A 18 0.89 -28.13 -0.09
N SER A 19 0.92 -26.97 -0.74
CA SER A 19 -0.04 -25.91 -0.52
C SER A 19 -1.20 -26.03 -1.51
N THR A 20 -2.40 -25.86 -0.99
CA THR A 20 -3.69 -25.97 -1.67
C THR A 20 -4.24 -24.57 -1.93
N ALA A 21 -3.44 -23.64 -2.48
CA ALA A 21 -3.99 -22.34 -2.83
C ALA A 21 -5.02 -22.53 -3.94
N ASP A 22 -6.17 -21.93 -3.71
CA ASP A 22 -7.28 -21.98 -4.65
C ASP A 22 -7.27 -20.78 -5.61
N ILE A 23 -6.45 -19.77 -5.31
CA ILE A 23 -6.40 -18.49 -6.01
C ILE A 23 -4.95 -17.99 -6.00
N THR A 24 -4.43 -17.57 -7.15
CA THR A 24 -3.12 -16.93 -7.26
C THR A 24 -3.27 -15.48 -7.68
N ILE A 25 -2.57 -14.58 -7.00
CA ILE A 25 -2.55 -13.14 -7.31
C ILE A 25 -1.13 -12.74 -7.68
N ASP A 26 -0.94 -12.36 -8.94
CA ASP A 26 0.32 -11.83 -9.44
C ASP A 26 0.49 -10.36 -9.05
N MET A 27 1.61 -10.08 -8.37
CA MET A 27 1.98 -8.73 -7.92
C MET A 27 3.12 -8.10 -8.72
N VAL A 28 3.72 -8.85 -9.64
CA VAL A 28 4.71 -8.33 -10.59
C VAL A 28 4.27 -8.64 -12.02
N ASP A 29 4.73 -7.81 -12.94
CA ASP A 29 4.52 -8.03 -14.36
C ASP A 29 5.54 -9.02 -14.94
N ASN A 30 5.46 -9.25 -16.25
CA ASN A 30 6.36 -10.17 -16.96
C ASN A 30 7.82 -9.71 -16.99
N PHE A 31 8.11 -8.46 -16.59
CA PHE A 31 9.46 -7.89 -16.53
C PHE A 31 10.04 -7.94 -15.11
N GLY A 32 9.24 -8.35 -14.12
CA GLY A 32 9.65 -8.44 -12.71
C GLY A 32 9.45 -7.16 -11.92
N ASP A 33 8.82 -6.14 -12.51
CA ASP A 33 8.46 -4.91 -11.81
C ASP A 33 7.12 -5.07 -11.08
N LEU A 34 6.95 -4.38 -9.95
CA LEU A 34 5.70 -4.43 -9.21
C LEU A 34 4.55 -3.84 -10.04
N ASP A 35 3.56 -4.67 -10.33
CA ASP A 35 2.37 -4.32 -11.11
C ASP A 35 1.31 -3.65 -10.21
N ARG A 36 0.10 -3.40 -10.75
CA ARG A 36 -1.06 -2.86 -10.01
C ARG A 36 -0.76 -1.49 -9.39
N GLY A 37 -0.04 -0.67 -10.15
CA GLY A 37 0.31 0.72 -9.80
C GLY A 37 1.35 0.87 -8.69
N LEU A 38 1.88 -0.24 -8.14
CA LEU A 38 2.85 -0.24 -7.06
C LEU A 38 4.23 0.22 -7.53
N GLY A 39 4.71 -0.24 -8.70
CA GLY A 39 5.96 0.22 -9.29
C GLY A 39 5.96 1.73 -9.56
N GLN A 40 4.89 2.24 -10.18
CA GLN A 40 4.74 3.69 -10.45
C GLN A 40 4.71 4.53 -9.17
N LEU A 41 4.11 4.00 -8.10
CA LEU A 41 4.13 4.64 -6.79
C LEU A 41 5.56 4.70 -6.23
N LEU A 42 6.29 3.58 -6.25
CA LEU A 42 7.67 3.54 -5.81
C LEU A 42 8.57 4.48 -6.61
N ASP A 43 8.46 4.48 -7.93
CA ASP A 43 9.25 5.36 -8.80
C ASP A 43 8.98 6.83 -8.52
N ARG A 44 7.71 7.21 -8.30
CA ARG A 44 7.35 8.58 -7.90
C ARG A 44 7.96 8.93 -6.54
N LEU A 45 7.91 8.00 -5.58
CA LEU A 45 8.51 8.21 -4.27
C LEU A 45 10.04 8.35 -4.38
N PHE A 46 10.72 7.51 -5.14
CA PHE A 46 12.17 7.63 -5.38
C PHE A 46 12.55 8.94 -6.08
N LYS A 47 11.73 9.42 -7.02
CA LYS A 47 11.90 10.74 -7.67
C LYS A 47 11.70 11.90 -6.70
N LEU A 48 10.82 11.75 -5.73
CA LEU A 48 10.66 12.68 -4.59
C LEU A 48 11.74 12.46 -3.52
N GLY A 49 12.80 11.70 -3.82
CA GLY A 49 13.93 11.40 -2.95
C GLY A 49 13.62 10.40 -1.83
N ALA A 50 12.37 9.92 -1.70
CA ALA A 50 11.94 9.04 -0.63
C ALA A 50 12.67 7.70 -0.65
N ARG A 51 12.99 7.19 0.55
CA ARG A 51 13.63 5.89 0.76
C ARG A 51 12.74 5.00 1.63
N PRO A 52 11.66 4.41 1.07
CA PRO A 52 10.88 3.44 1.81
C PRO A 52 11.77 2.27 2.25
N SER A 53 11.51 1.71 3.43
CA SER A 53 12.17 0.48 3.84
C SER A 53 11.54 -0.73 3.13
N GLU A 54 12.24 -1.86 3.10
CA GLU A 54 11.68 -3.09 2.54
C GLU A 54 10.41 -3.55 3.28
N ALA A 55 10.34 -3.31 4.59
CA ALA A 55 9.13 -3.53 5.37
C ALA A 55 7.97 -2.60 4.93
N ALA A 56 8.25 -1.38 4.47
CA ALA A 56 7.21 -0.54 3.88
C ALA A 56 6.71 -1.14 2.56
N VAL A 57 7.61 -1.63 1.70
CA VAL A 57 7.25 -2.32 0.45
C VAL A 57 6.42 -3.58 0.73
N ASP A 58 6.82 -4.41 1.69
CA ASP A 58 6.05 -5.57 2.14
C ASP A 58 4.63 -5.16 2.56
N LEU A 59 4.52 -4.06 3.28
CA LEU A 59 3.25 -3.57 3.76
C LEU A 59 2.32 -3.12 2.61
N MET A 60 2.90 -2.54 1.57
CA MET A 60 2.20 -2.14 0.36
C MET A 60 1.72 -3.36 -0.45
N ILE A 61 2.57 -4.38 -0.58
CA ILE A 61 2.21 -5.67 -1.21
C ILE A 61 1.08 -6.35 -0.42
N LEU A 62 1.22 -6.40 0.91
CA LEU A 62 0.22 -6.98 1.80
C LEU A 62 -1.13 -6.25 1.73
N ALA A 63 -1.13 -4.91 1.76
CA ALA A 63 -2.35 -4.12 1.66
C ALA A 63 -3.07 -4.36 0.32
N THR A 64 -2.29 -4.43 -0.74
CA THR A 64 -2.77 -4.72 -2.09
C THR A 64 -3.35 -6.14 -2.16
N ALA A 65 -2.68 -7.14 -1.60
CA ALA A 65 -3.17 -8.51 -1.51
C ALA A 65 -4.48 -8.63 -0.72
N VAL A 66 -4.58 -7.94 0.43
CA VAL A 66 -5.80 -7.92 1.24
C VAL A 66 -6.95 -7.29 0.47
N TYR A 67 -6.72 -6.17 -0.20
CA TYR A 67 -7.74 -5.51 -1.02
C TYR A 67 -8.20 -6.40 -2.19
N ALA A 68 -7.25 -7.06 -2.84
CA ALA A 68 -7.51 -8.03 -3.89
C ALA A 68 -8.37 -9.19 -3.38
N ALA A 69 -8.02 -9.77 -2.23
CA ALA A 69 -8.77 -10.85 -1.62
C ALA A 69 -10.18 -10.41 -1.18
N ASP A 70 -10.31 -9.23 -0.57
CA ASP A 70 -11.60 -8.68 -0.12
C ASP A 70 -12.57 -8.47 -1.29
N THR A 71 -12.07 -7.96 -2.42
CA THR A 71 -12.90 -7.69 -3.62
C THR A 71 -13.00 -8.86 -4.59
N GLY A 72 -12.06 -9.80 -4.56
CA GLY A 72 -12.00 -10.96 -5.45
C GLY A 72 -12.71 -12.20 -4.93
N VAL A 73 -12.82 -12.39 -3.61
CA VAL A 73 -13.47 -13.58 -3.04
C VAL A 73 -14.95 -13.32 -2.82
N SER A 74 -15.83 -13.93 -3.62
CA SER A 74 -17.27 -13.71 -3.51
C SER A 74 -17.86 -14.17 -2.17
N ARG A 75 -18.44 -13.22 -1.42
CA ARG A 75 -19.11 -13.50 -0.15
C ARG A 75 -20.33 -14.39 -0.29
N VAL A 76 -21.14 -14.17 -1.33
CA VAL A 76 -22.32 -14.99 -1.65
C VAL A 76 -21.96 -16.46 -1.87
N ARG A 77 -20.77 -16.74 -2.42
CA ARG A 77 -20.33 -18.10 -2.73
C ARG A 77 -19.61 -18.79 -1.58
N TYR A 78 -18.90 -18.04 -0.73
CA TYR A 78 -17.92 -18.64 0.19
C TYR A 78 -18.13 -18.33 1.67
N ALA A 79 -19.03 -17.41 2.02
CA ALA A 79 -19.43 -17.19 3.41
C ALA A 79 -20.49 -18.22 3.81
N ASP A 80 -20.19 -19.04 4.82
CA ASP A 80 -21.08 -20.12 5.28
C ASP A 80 -22.37 -19.56 5.91
N ASP A 81 -22.30 -18.35 6.47
CA ASP A 81 -23.40 -17.59 7.07
C ASP A 81 -23.88 -16.44 6.17
N GLY A 82 -23.35 -16.34 4.93
CA GLY A 82 -23.62 -15.23 4.01
C GLY A 82 -22.92 -13.91 4.37
N TRP A 83 -22.09 -13.87 5.42
CA TRP A 83 -21.46 -12.65 5.93
C TRP A 83 -19.94 -12.76 6.11
N THR A 84 -19.46 -13.83 6.74
CA THR A 84 -18.06 -14.00 7.16
C THR A 84 -17.36 -15.08 6.33
N ARG A 85 -16.28 -14.69 5.66
CA ARG A 85 -15.37 -15.59 4.93
C ARG A 85 -14.20 -16.01 5.81
N MET A 86 -13.58 -17.14 5.48
CA MET A 86 -12.28 -17.54 6.00
C MET A 86 -11.24 -17.42 4.88
N ILE A 87 -10.29 -16.51 5.02
CA ILE A 87 -9.29 -16.18 3.99
C ILE A 87 -7.89 -16.45 4.55
N ASP A 88 -7.13 -17.30 3.87
CA ASP A 88 -5.73 -17.58 4.18
C ASP A 88 -4.84 -16.95 3.10
N LEU A 89 -3.96 -16.02 3.48
CA LEU A 89 -3.05 -15.34 2.58
C LEU A 89 -1.61 -15.85 2.76
N SER A 90 -1.03 -16.38 1.69
CA SER A 90 0.41 -16.67 1.61
C SER A 90 1.10 -15.48 0.94
N VAL A 91 1.94 -14.75 1.69
CA VAL A 91 2.51 -13.46 1.24
C VAL A 91 4.04 -13.50 1.31
N PRO A 92 4.75 -13.24 0.20
CA PRO A 92 6.20 -13.07 0.19
C PRO A 92 6.57 -11.72 0.81
N VAL A 93 7.53 -11.75 1.73
CA VAL A 93 8.00 -10.58 2.48
C VAL A 93 9.51 -10.60 2.67
N SER A 94 10.11 -9.43 2.87
CA SER A 94 11.56 -9.27 3.06
C SER A 94 12.07 -9.86 4.38
N ASP A 95 11.24 -9.86 5.43
CA ASP A 95 11.55 -10.45 6.73
C ASP A 95 10.32 -11.22 7.28
N PRO A 96 10.22 -12.54 7.04
CA PRO A 96 9.09 -13.33 7.52
C PRO A 96 8.94 -13.34 9.05
N MET A 97 10.03 -13.20 9.80
CA MET A 97 9.99 -13.22 11.27
C MET A 97 9.34 -11.95 11.81
N LEU A 98 9.68 -10.79 11.23
CA LEU A 98 9.04 -9.51 11.53
C LEU A 98 7.53 -9.54 11.32
N TRP A 99 7.07 -10.15 10.23
CA TRP A 99 5.65 -10.20 9.87
C TRP A 99 4.88 -11.25 10.68
N ARG A 100 5.48 -12.41 10.96
CA ARG A 100 4.90 -13.42 11.87
C ARG A 100 4.64 -12.84 13.25
N SER A 101 5.55 -12.00 13.78
CA SER A 101 5.34 -11.36 15.09
C SER A 101 4.17 -10.36 15.13
N ARG A 102 3.65 -9.93 13.96
CA ARG A 102 2.54 -8.97 13.81
C ARG A 102 1.26 -9.62 13.29
N GLN A 103 1.29 -10.91 13.00
CA GLN A 103 0.21 -11.65 12.35
C GLN A 103 -1.12 -11.52 13.11
N ASP A 104 -1.11 -11.73 14.43
CA ASP A 104 -2.35 -11.68 15.23
C ASP A 104 -2.97 -10.28 15.25
N HIS A 105 -2.13 -9.23 15.25
CA HIS A 105 -2.60 -7.85 15.17
C HIS A 105 -3.23 -7.56 13.81
N LEU A 106 -2.59 -8.00 12.71
CA LEU A 106 -3.13 -7.86 11.36
C LEU A 106 -4.46 -8.60 11.21
N SER A 107 -4.53 -9.84 11.65
CA SER A 107 -5.76 -10.65 11.61
C SER A 107 -6.90 -10.01 12.40
N SER A 108 -6.61 -9.50 13.61
CA SER A 108 -7.62 -8.84 14.46
C SER A 108 -8.12 -7.53 13.84
N MET A 109 -7.20 -6.71 13.32
CA MET A 109 -7.53 -5.46 12.64
C MET A 109 -8.40 -5.72 11.41
N LEU A 110 -8.04 -6.69 10.57
CA LEU A 110 -8.79 -6.99 9.37
C LEU A 110 -10.14 -7.62 9.67
N LYS A 111 -10.23 -8.47 10.70
CA LYS A 111 -11.52 -8.99 11.18
C LYS A 111 -12.45 -7.86 11.59
N PHE A 112 -11.94 -6.87 12.32
CA PHE A 112 -12.73 -5.69 12.68
C PHE A 112 -13.19 -4.89 11.46
N LEU A 113 -12.29 -4.64 10.49
CA LEU A 113 -12.59 -3.79 9.33
C LEU A 113 -13.46 -4.46 8.26
N THR A 114 -13.32 -5.78 8.08
CA THR A 114 -13.98 -6.52 6.98
C THR A 114 -15.12 -7.42 7.45
N GLY A 115 -15.07 -7.87 8.71
CA GLY A 115 -15.94 -8.92 9.26
C GLY A 115 -15.49 -10.35 8.93
N ASP A 116 -14.37 -10.51 8.22
CA ASP A 116 -13.84 -11.80 7.78
C ASP A 116 -12.75 -12.35 8.71
N HIS A 117 -12.55 -13.67 8.71
CA HIS A 117 -11.43 -14.31 9.41
C HIS A 117 -10.22 -14.39 8.48
N TRP A 118 -9.11 -13.77 8.90
CA TRP A 118 -7.86 -13.72 8.13
C TRP A 118 -6.78 -14.54 8.83
N SER A 119 -6.10 -15.41 8.07
CA SER A 119 -4.83 -16.01 8.49
C SER A 119 -3.73 -15.73 7.48
N PHE A 120 -2.49 -15.69 7.95
CA PHE A 120 -1.33 -15.32 7.14
C PHE A 120 -0.27 -16.41 7.19
N ARG A 121 0.39 -16.64 6.06
CA ARG A 121 1.64 -17.38 5.94
C ARG A 121 2.67 -16.47 5.28
N PHE A 122 3.60 -15.97 6.08
CA PHE A 122 4.70 -15.15 5.60
C PHE A 122 5.89 -16.04 5.21
N ARG A 123 6.42 -15.79 4.01
CA ARG A 123 7.52 -16.52 3.38
C ARG A 123 8.51 -15.51 2.77
N ASP A 124 9.75 -15.94 2.56
CA ASP A 124 10.75 -15.09 1.93
C ASP A 124 10.34 -14.73 0.50
N ARG A 125 10.78 -13.56 0.05
CA ARG A 125 10.70 -13.19 -1.37
C ARG A 125 11.67 -14.05 -2.19
N PRO A 126 11.40 -14.24 -3.49
CA PRO A 126 12.37 -14.85 -4.39
C PRO A 126 13.69 -14.07 -4.42
N ASP A 127 14.84 -14.74 -4.53
CA ASP A 127 16.17 -14.11 -4.46
C ASP A 127 16.34 -12.91 -5.41
N HIS A 128 15.84 -13.04 -6.64
CA HIS A 128 15.89 -12.02 -7.68
C HIS A 128 14.97 -10.81 -7.44
N LEU A 129 14.06 -10.90 -6.47
CA LEU A 129 13.13 -9.85 -6.03
C LEU A 129 13.25 -9.62 -4.52
N SER A 130 14.44 -9.88 -3.97
CA SER A 130 14.73 -9.69 -2.54
C SER A 130 14.65 -8.23 -2.10
N SER A 131 14.95 -7.28 -3.02
CA SER A 131 14.90 -5.84 -2.78
C SER A 131 14.12 -5.12 -3.87
N PHE A 132 13.21 -4.23 -3.48
CA PHE A 132 12.52 -3.30 -4.38
C PHE A 132 12.93 -1.85 -4.13
N THR A 133 13.66 -1.60 -3.06
CA THR A 133 14.16 -0.27 -2.70
C THR A 133 15.41 0.06 -3.51
N LYS A 134 15.42 1.23 -4.12
CA LYS A 134 16.55 1.77 -4.89
C LYS A 134 17.16 2.96 -4.13
N GLN A 135 18.43 3.25 -4.39
CA GLN A 135 18.97 4.56 -4.00
C GLN A 135 18.25 5.64 -4.82
N PRO A 136 17.79 6.74 -4.20
CA PRO A 136 17.08 7.79 -4.92
C PRO A 136 18.01 8.48 -5.92
N GLU A 137 17.48 8.79 -7.10
CA GLU A 137 18.22 9.44 -8.20
C GLU A 137 18.54 10.91 -7.90
N GLN A 138 17.75 11.56 -7.05
CA GLN A 138 17.99 12.92 -6.56
C GLN A 138 17.91 12.94 -5.02
N MET A 139 18.96 13.46 -4.38
CA MET A 139 18.88 13.89 -2.98
C MET A 139 18.10 15.20 -2.94
N ASP A 140 16.78 15.16 -3.01
CA ASP A 140 15.99 16.33 -2.63
C ASP A 140 14.73 15.92 -1.88
N LEU A 141 14.90 15.75 -0.56
CA LEU A 141 13.84 15.43 0.39
C LEU A 141 13.53 16.60 1.33
N THR A 142 14.05 17.80 1.09
CA THR A 142 14.23 18.76 2.19
C THR A 142 12.98 19.52 2.60
N ASP A 143 11.91 19.55 1.79
CA ASP A 143 10.90 20.58 2.01
C ASP A 143 9.52 20.07 2.45
N PHE A 144 9.26 18.75 2.46
CA PHE A 144 7.98 18.24 2.99
C PHE A 144 8.04 18.14 4.51
N THR A 145 7.09 18.78 5.18
CA THR A 145 7.03 18.77 6.64
C THR A 145 6.09 17.70 7.19
N GLN A 146 5.19 17.17 6.36
CA GLN A 146 4.24 16.14 6.75
C GLN A 146 3.78 15.27 5.58
N VAL A 147 3.17 14.14 5.90
CA VAL A 147 2.34 13.38 4.97
C VAL A 147 0.89 13.66 5.35
N SER A 148 -0.06 13.72 4.41
CA SER A 148 -1.51 13.65 4.71
C SER A 148 -2.22 12.64 3.80
N LEU A 149 -3.20 11.89 4.30
CA LEU A 149 -4.06 11.07 3.43
C LEU A 149 -5.09 11.94 2.73
N PHE A 150 -5.15 11.84 1.42
CA PHE A 150 -6.09 12.62 0.61
C PHE A 150 -7.08 11.71 -0.11
N SER A 151 -8.20 11.38 0.51
CA SER A 151 -9.20 10.48 -0.08
C SER A 151 -9.99 11.15 -1.21
N GLY A 152 -10.01 12.48 -1.27
CA GLY A 152 -10.90 13.25 -2.15
C GLY A 152 -12.27 13.53 -1.54
N GLY A 153 -12.45 13.25 -0.24
CA GLY A 153 -13.61 13.67 0.54
C GLY A 153 -13.37 14.99 1.27
N LEU A 154 -14.46 15.58 1.78
CA LEU A 154 -14.45 16.88 2.45
C LEU A 154 -13.47 16.94 3.63
N ASP A 155 -13.46 15.93 4.50
CA ASP A 155 -12.58 15.92 5.69
C ASP A 155 -11.09 15.93 5.30
N SER A 156 -10.73 15.16 4.26
CA SER A 156 -9.35 15.14 3.77
C SER A 156 -8.95 16.44 3.08
N LEU A 157 -9.91 17.16 2.51
CA LEU A 157 -9.70 18.48 1.92
C LEU A 157 -9.48 19.54 3.01
N ILE A 158 -10.34 19.57 4.04
CA ILE A 158 -10.19 20.48 5.18
C ILE A 158 -8.83 20.24 5.84
N GLY A 159 -8.49 18.97 6.12
CA GLY A 159 -7.19 18.64 6.71
C GLY A 159 -6.01 19.08 5.85
N ALA A 160 -6.08 18.94 4.51
CA ALA A 160 -5.01 19.42 3.63
C ALA A 160 -4.88 20.95 3.68
N ILE A 161 -6.00 21.68 3.66
CA ILE A 161 -6.03 23.15 3.72
C ILE A 161 -5.49 23.63 5.06
N ASP A 162 -5.88 23.02 6.18
CA ASP A 162 -5.41 23.39 7.52
C ASP A 162 -3.89 23.23 7.64
N LEU A 163 -3.33 22.14 7.09
CA LEU A 163 -1.88 21.94 7.06
C LEU A 163 -1.18 23.03 6.26
N ILE A 164 -1.65 23.30 5.05
CA ILE A 164 -1.09 24.37 4.19
C ILE A 164 -1.20 25.74 4.90
N ALA A 165 -2.36 26.05 5.49
CA ALA A 165 -2.61 27.31 6.19
C ALA A 165 -1.73 27.47 7.44
N SER A 166 -1.33 26.37 8.08
CA SER A 166 -0.39 26.37 9.21
C SER A 166 1.09 26.50 8.80
N GLY A 167 1.37 26.73 7.52
CA GLY A 167 2.73 26.85 6.98
C GLY A 167 3.46 25.52 6.82
N GLN A 168 2.73 24.39 6.89
CA GLN A 168 3.27 23.07 6.62
C GLN A 168 3.24 22.81 5.10
N ARG A 169 4.15 21.96 4.62
CA ARG A 169 4.20 21.49 3.24
C ARG A 169 3.89 20.00 3.18
N PRO A 170 2.60 19.59 3.08
CA PRO A 170 2.23 18.19 3.14
C PRO A 170 2.48 17.45 1.81
N LEU A 171 2.91 16.19 1.92
CA LEU A 171 2.83 15.20 0.86
C LEU A 171 1.48 14.48 0.95
N LEU A 172 0.56 14.81 0.04
CA LEU A 172 -0.77 14.22 -0.03
C LEU A 172 -0.69 12.85 -0.72
N VAL A 173 -1.06 11.77 0.00
CA VAL A 173 -1.07 10.41 -0.53
C VAL A 173 -2.48 9.92 -0.73
N SER A 174 -2.79 9.42 -1.91
CA SER A 174 -4.10 8.87 -2.23
C SER A 174 -4.03 7.57 -3.01
N HIS A 175 -5.13 6.82 -3.01
CA HIS A 175 -5.34 5.69 -3.90
C HIS A 175 -6.56 5.95 -4.80
N TYR A 176 -6.57 5.35 -5.98
CA TYR A 176 -7.73 5.36 -6.85
C TYR A 176 -7.85 4.05 -7.64
N TRP A 177 -9.08 3.72 -8.00
CA TRP A 177 -9.44 2.57 -8.83
C TRP A 177 -10.63 2.93 -9.73
N ASP A 178 -11.69 3.45 -9.10
CA ASP A 178 -12.92 3.83 -9.76
C ASP A 178 -12.81 5.20 -10.45
N GLY A 179 -13.36 5.30 -11.67
CA GLY A 179 -13.21 6.44 -12.57
C GLY A 179 -13.86 7.72 -12.05
N GLU A 180 -15.05 7.60 -11.45
CA GLU A 180 -15.81 8.76 -10.94
C GLU A 180 -15.20 9.34 -9.67
N ALA A 181 -14.88 8.49 -8.68
CA ALA A 181 -14.17 8.96 -7.48
C ALA A 181 -12.78 9.54 -7.82
N SER A 182 -12.12 9.01 -8.87
CA SER A 182 -10.84 9.51 -9.36
C SER A 182 -10.94 10.87 -10.06
N SER A 183 -12.06 11.20 -10.71
CA SER A 183 -12.25 12.50 -11.36
C SER A 183 -12.46 13.61 -10.34
N ALA A 184 -13.36 13.41 -9.36
CA ALA A 184 -13.59 14.38 -8.28
C ALA A 184 -12.30 14.65 -7.48
N GLN A 185 -11.56 13.60 -7.12
CA GLN A 185 -10.27 13.75 -6.42
C GLN A 185 -9.26 14.56 -7.26
N ARG A 186 -9.20 14.34 -8.57
CA ARG A 186 -8.28 15.08 -9.46
C ARG A 186 -8.65 16.55 -9.54
N GLN A 187 -9.94 16.86 -9.71
CA GLN A 187 -10.44 18.23 -9.73
C GLN A 187 -10.11 18.98 -8.43
N LEU A 188 -10.25 18.32 -7.28
CA LEU A 188 -9.86 18.93 -6.00
C LEU A 188 -8.36 19.21 -5.91
N LEU A 189 -7.52 18.30 -6.40
CA LEU A 189 -6.07 18.51 -6.44
C LEU A 189 -5.68 19.65 -7.39
N GLU A 190 -6.36 19.77 -8.54
CA GLU A 190 -6.17 20.88 -9.49
C GLU A 190 -6.54 22.22 -8.83
N VAL A 191 -7.71 22.30 -8.19
CA VAL A 191 -8.15 23.52 -7.47
C VAL A 191 -7.21 23.86 -6.32
N LEU A 192 -6.71 22.88 -5.57
CA LEU A 192 -5.73 23.10 -4.52
C LEU A 192 -4.42 23.63 -5.10
N LYS A 193 -3.95 23.08 -6.22
CA LYS A 193 -2.71 23.50 -6.87
C LYS A 193 -2.83 24.92 -7.44
N ASP A 194 -3.96 25.27 -8.02
CA ASP A 194 -4.23 26.62 -8.52
C ASP A 194 -4.24 27.67 -7.40
N ARG A 195 -4.62 27.28 -6.17
CA ARG A 195 -4.72 28.20 -5.01
C ARG A 195 -3.47 28.25 -4.14
N HIS A 196 -2.71 27.17 -4.09
CA HIS A 196 -1.63 26.98 -3.13
C HIS A 196 -0.31 26.55 -3.79
N GLU A 197 -0.21 26.57 -5.12
CA GLU A 197 0.98 26.28 -5.94
C GLU A 197 1.89 25.20 -5.33
N ASP A 198 3.09 25.57 -4.89
CA ASP A 198 4.13 24.66 -4.40
C ASP A 198 4.00 24.31 -2.91
N ALA A 199 2.93 24.75 -2.23
CA ALA A 199 2.72 24.52 -0.80
C ALA A 199 2.40 23.06 -0.45
N PHE A 200 2.23 22.18 -1.43
CA PHE A 200 2.07 20.73 -1.21
C PHE A 200 2.52 19.94 -2.45
N GLU A 201 2.71 18.63 -2.30
CA GLU A 201 2.79 17.70 -3.43
C GLU A 201 1.77 16.58 -3.27
N SER A 202 1.43 15.90 -4.37
CA SER A 202 0.51 14.77 -4.32
C SER A 202 1.00 13.54 -5.07
N VAL A 203 0.84 12.37 -4.45
CA VAL A 203 1.15 11.07 -5.01
C VAL A 203 -0.08 10.18 -4.97
N ARG A 204 -0.40 9.58 -6.11
CA ARG A 204 -1.60 8.78 -6.30
C ARG A 204 -1.21 7.37 -6.71
N ALA A 205 -1.68 6.38 -5.97
CA ALA A 205 -1.48 4.96 -6.26
C ALA A 205 -2.70 4.40 -7.00
N TYR A 206 -2.49 3.82 -8.19
CA TYR A 206 -3.54 3.09 -8.89
C TYR A 206 -3.63 1.67 -8.37
N VAL A 207 -4.53 1.39 -7.42
CA VAL A 207 -4.65 0.07 -6.80
C VAL A 207 -6.01 -0.51 -7.10
N GLY A 208 -6.07 -1.49 -8.00
CA GLY A 208 -7.22 -2.38 -8.02
C GLY A 208 -7.21 -3.53 -9.00
N PHE A 209 -8.29 -4.30 -8.89
CA PHE A 209 -8.41 -5.65 -9.44
C PHE A 209 -9.69 -5.78 -10.25
N ARG A 210 -9.57 -6.39 -11.41
CA ARG A 210 -10.70 -6.71 -12.30
C ARG A 210 -11.23 -8.10 -11.97
N LYS A 211 -12.50 -8.36 -12.29
CA LYS A 211 -13.11 -9.68 -12.13
C LYS A 211 -12.34 -10.82 -12.82
N LYS A 212 -11.67 -10.51 -13.94
CA LYS A 212 -10.83 -11.46 -14.68
C LYS A 212 -9.58 -11.90 -13.91
N ASP A 213 -9.16 -11.16 -12.89
CA ASP A 213 -8.05 -11.53 -12.01
C ASP A 213 -8.50 -12.61 -10.99
N PHE A 214 -9.81 -12.84 -10.86
CA PHE A 214 -10.43 -13.82 -9.96
C PHE A 214 -11.48 -14.68 -10.70
N PRO A 215 -11.11 -15.37 -11.79
CA PRO A 215 -12.06 -16.03 -12.68
C PRO A 215 -12.91 -17.09 -11.97
N GLU A 216 -12.32 -17.80 -10.99
CA GLU A 216 -12.99 -18.87 -10.26
C GLU A 216 -13.58 -18.43 -8.92
N ALA A 217 -13.08 -17.33 -8.34
CA ALA A 217 -13.50 -16.83 -7.03
C ALA A 217 -14.65 -15.80 -7.08
N GLY A 218 -14.99 -15.31 -8.27
CA GLY A 218 -16.06 -14.34 -8.48
C GLY A 218 -15.64 -12.91 -8.11
N SER A 219 -16.57 -12.11 -7.60
CA SER A 219 -16.30 -10.75 -7.14
C SER A 219 -17.20 -10.38 -5.97
N ASP A 220 -16.65 -9.63 -5.01
CA ASP A 220 -17.40 -8.93 -3.97
C ASP A 220 -17.33 -7.41 -4.26
N ASN A 221 -18.48 -6.79 -4.40
CA ASN A 221 -18.58 -5.36 -4.68
C ASN A 221 -18.46 -4.49 -3.41
N ASN A 222 -18.46 -5.11 -2.22
CA ASN A 222 -18.25 -4.40 -0.96
C ASN A 222 -16.75 -4.16 -0.78
N GLN A 223 -16.30 -2.94 -1.08
CA GLN A 223 -14.91 -2.50 -0.90
C GLN A 223 -14.61 -2.19 0.59
N ARG A 224 -14.88 -3.12 1.50
CA ARG A 224 -14.76 -2.89 2.96
C ARG A 224 -13.30 -2.76 3.40
N ALA A 225 -12.38 -3.42 2.70
CA ALA A 225 -10.94 -3.25 2.87
C ALA A 225 -10.37 -2.00 2.17
N ARG A 226 -11.19 -1.15 1.53
CA ARG A 226 -10.69 0.08 0.87
C ARG A 226 -9.99 1.02 1.85
N SER A 227 -10.49 1.09 3.09
CA SER A 227 -9.86 1.87 4.15
C SER A 227 -8.49 1.31 4.56
N VAL A 228 -8.26 0.00 4.42
CA VAL A 228 -6.97 -0.65 4.70
C VAL A 228 -5.92 -0.15 3.72
N VAL A 229 -6.23 -0.09 2.42
CA VAL A 229 -5.32 0.43 1.39
C VAL A 229 -4.92 1.87 1.71
N SER A 230 -5.89 2.74 2.00
CA SER A 230 -5.60 4.12 2.43
C SER A 230 -4.70 4.15 3.68
N ARG A 231 -5.04 3.38 4.71
CA ARG A 231 -4.35 3.42 6.00
C ARG A 231 -2.95 2.79 5.96
N MET A 232 -2.70 1.86 5.04
CA MET A 232 -1.37 1.29 4.82
C MET A 232 -0.50 2.19 3.94
N LEU A 233 -1.05 2.78 2.88
CA LEU A 233 -0.34 3.76 2.06
C LEU A 233 0.07 5.00 2.86
N TRP A 234 -0.69 5.38 3.89
CA TRP A 234 -0.29 6.43 4.86
C TRP A 234 1.01 6.15 5.60
N LYS A 235 1.23 4.90 6.05
CA LYS A 235 2.41 4.54 6.84
C LYS A 235 3.68 4.53 6.00
N PHE A 236 3.53 4.46 4.68
CA PHE A 236 4.60 4.25 3.72
C PHE A 236 5.57 5.46 3.61
N PRO A 237 5.11 6.71 3.45
CA PRO A 237 6.00 7.87 3.52
C PRO A 237 6.30 8.27 4.97
N GLY A 238 5.47 7.91 5.96
CA GLY A 238 5.79 8.16 7.37
C GLY A 238 7.09 7.50 7.87
N SER A 239 7.44 6.32 7.32
CA SER A 239 8.76 5.70 7.55
C SER A 239 9.93 6.39 6.83
N VAL A 240 9.65 7.13 5.76
CA VAL A 240 10.63 7.91 4.97
C VAL A 240 11.07 9.16 5.75
N PHE A 241 10.13 9.84 6.41
CA PHE A 241 10.42 11.07 7.16
C PHE A 241 11.24 10.82 8.44
N ARG A 242 11.03 9.70 9.15
CA ARG A 242 11.87 9.33 10.31
C ARG A 242 13.34 9.11 9.95
N ALA A 243 13.65 8.67 8.73
CA ALA A 243 15.03 8.54 8.28
C ALA A 243 15.69 9.91 8.03
N CYS A 244 14.91 10.93 7.68
CA CYS A 244 15.39 12.30 7.46
C CYS A 244 15.67 13.05 8.76
N GLU A 245 14.85 12.87 9.80
CA GLU A 245 15.11 13.42 11.14
C GLU A 245 16.44 12.88 11.71
N GLY A 246 16.74 11.59 11.51
CA GLY A 246 18.00 10.97 11.94
C GLY A 246 19.24 11.44 11.17
N SER A 247 19.10 11.69 9.86
CA SER A 247 20.17 12.19 8.99
C SER A 247 20.48 13.68 9.24
N ALA A 248 19.45 14.52 9.36
CA ALA A 248 19.59 15.94 9.67
C ALA A 248 20.20 16.16 11.07
N SER A 249 19.87 15.32 12.06
CA SER A 249 20.48 15.37 13.39
C SER A 249 21.98 14.99 13.38
N GLN A 250 22.44 14.16 12.45
CA GLN A 250 23.87 13.81 12.34
C GLN A 250 24.66 14.89 11.58
N ALA A 251 24.08 15.45 10.51
CA ALA A 251 24.68 16.55 9.75
C ALA A 251 24.77 17.87 10.55
N ALA A 252 23.81 18.13 11.45
CA ALA A 252 23.87 19.27 12.37
C ALA A 252 24.98 19.10 13.43
N ARG A 253 25.16 17.89 13.98
CA ARG A 253 26.21 17.61 14.98
C ARG A 253 27.63 17.65 14.42
N SER A 254 27.83 17.41 13.13
CA SER A 254 29.14 17.56 12.48
C SER A 254 29.51 19.00 12.12
N ARG A 255 28.55 19.94 12.16
CA ARG A 255 28.81 21.37 11.89
C ARG A 255 29.12 22.18 13.15
N ASP A 256 28.71 21.72 14.33
CA ASP A 256 29.02 22.34 15.62
C ASP A 256 30.37 21.90 16.23
N MET A 257 31.12 21.03 15.55
CA MET A 257 32.47 20.59 15.98
C MET A 257 33.60 20.99 15.01
N GLY A 258 33.34 21.95 14.11
CA GLY A 258 34.32 22.47 13.13
C GLY A 258 34.76 23.89 13.46
#